data_AF-A0A6P0X491-F1
#
_entry.id   AF-A0A6P0X491-F1
#
_cell.length_a   1.000
_cell.length_b   1.000
_cell.length_c   1.000
_cell.angle_alpha   90.00
_cell.angle_beta   90.00
_cell.angle_gamma   90.00
#
_symmetry.space_group_name_H-M   'P 1'
#
loop_
_entity.id
_entity.type
_entity.pdbx_description
1 polymer ?
#
loop_
_entity_poly.entity_id
_entity_poly.type
_entity_poly.pdbx_seq_one_letter_code
_entity_poly.pdbx_strand_id
1 'polypeptide(L)'
;MFLPNLTKLAKYPAPVRLVAFLITLALFWLPIAIPIYWLGNDPNLVTILTMGLLFGGFLLLTPWWGKQVYHQPRLLQSYGLVGTRQNGIDLFKGLVTGLLMTLSLFALQGLL
;
A
#
# COMPACT_ATOMS: atom_id res chain seq x y z
N MET A 1 16.54 4.64 -19.37
CA MET A 1 16.03 4.63 -20.76
C MET A 1 14.76 3.79 -20.75
N PHE A 2 13.64 4.27 -21.32
CA PHE A 2 12.26 3.72 -21.29
C PHE A 2 11.34 4.08 -20.10
N LEU A 3 11.12 5.37 -19.84
CA LEU A 3 9.79 5.79 -19.35
C LEU A 3 9.10 6.51 -20.52
N PRO A 4 8.09 5.90 -21.18
CA PRO A 4 7.34 6.57 -22.22
C PRO A 4 6.74 7.87 -21.67
N ASN A 5 6.42 8.81 -22.55
CA ASN A 5 5.88 10.13 -22.20
C ASN A 5 4.53 9.99 -21.44
N LEU A 6 4.59 9.81 -20.11
CA LEU A 6 3.44 9.54 -19.21
C LEU A 6 2.40 10.67 -19.24
N THR A 7 2.83 11.86 -19.68
CA THR A 7 2.02 13.03 -19.99
C THR A 7 0.92 12.75 -21.02
N LYS A 8 1.16 11.86 -22.00
CA LYS A 8 0.12 11.46 -22.98
C LYS A 8 -0.97 10.59 -22.35
N LEU A 9 -0.63 9.84 -21.29
CA LEU A 9 -1.54 8.94 -20.59
C LEU A 9 -2.66 9.70 -19.87
N ALA A 10 -2.43 10.96 -19.52
CA ALA A 10 -3.42 11.84 -18.88
C ALA A 10 -4.66 12.07 -19.76
N LYS A 11 -4.51 11.98 -21.09
CA LYS A 11 -5.59 12.19 -22.07
C LYS A 11 -6.43 10.94 -22.34
N TYR A 12 -6.01 9.78 -21.85
CA TYR A 12 -6.74 8.53 -22.03
C TYR A 12 -7.89 8.39 -21.02
N PRO A 13 -8.93 7.64 -21.36
CA PRO A 13 -10.07 7.42 -20.47
C PRO A 13 -9.64 6.71 -19.18
N ALA A 14 -10.40 6.93 -18.11
CA ALA A 14 -10.09 6.45 -16.76
C ALA A 14 -9.73 4.94 -16.68
N PRO A 15 -10.40 4.01 -17.40
CA PRO A 15 -10.04 2.59 -17.36
C PRO A 15 -8.63 2.30 -17.86
N VAL A 16 -8.18 2.97 -18.93
CA VAL A 16 -6.84 2.75 -19.50
C VAL A 16 -5.75 3.21 -18.53
N ARG A 17 -5.96 4.35 -17.87
CA ARG A 17 -5.07 4.87 -16.83
C ARG A 17 -4.98 3.91 -15.64
N LEU A 18 -6.11 3.33 -15.23
CA LEU A 18 -6.17 2.37 -14.14
C LEU A 18 -5.43 1.07 -14.50
N VAL A 19 -5.66 0.52 -15.68
CA VAL A 19 -4.95 -0.68 -16.15
C VAL A 19 -3.45 -0.42 -16.21
N ALA A 20 -3.01 0.72 -16.74
CA ALA A 20 -1.59 1.09 -16.78
C ALA A 20 -0.97 1.22 -15.37
N PHE A 21 -1.72 1.78 -14.42
CA PHE A 21 -1.30 1.83 -13.02
C PHE A 21 -1.16 0.41 -12.42
N LEU A 22 -2.13 -0.47 -12.66
CA LEU A 22 -2.08 -1.86 -12.18
C LEU A 22 -0.92 -2.65 -12.79
N ILE A 23 -0.64 -2.47 -14.09
CA ILE A 23 0.51 -3.09 -14.76
C ILE A 23 1.81 -2.57 -14.13
N THR A 24 1.90 -1.27 -13.86
CA THR A 24 3.09 -0.67 -13.23
C THR A 24 3.29 -1.23 -11.82
N LEU A 25 2.21 -1.31 -11.03
CA LEU A 25 2.25 -1.91 -9.70
C LEU A 25 2.68 -3.38 -9.75
N ALA A 26 2.12 -4.17 -10.67
CA ALA A 26 2.48 -5.57 -10.85
C ALA A 26 3.95 -5.73 -11.25
N LEU A 27 4.47 -4.87 -12.14
CA LEU A 27 5.86 -4.91 -12.59
C LEU A 27 6.85 -4.64 -11.44
N PHE A 28 6.51 -3.72 -10.53
CA PHE A 28 7.32 -3.47 -9.32
C PHE A 28 7.14 -4.55 -8.25
N TRP A 29 5.96 -5.13 -8.14
CA TRP A 29 5.63 -6.11 -7.09
C TRP A 29 6.13 -7.53 -7.41
N LEU A 30 5.96 -8.03 -8.64
CA LEU A 30 6.38 -9.38 -9.04
C LEU A 30 7.81 -9.76 -8.65
N PRO A 31 8.84 -8.92 -8.90
CA PRO A 31 10.22 -9.28 -8.54
C PRO A 31 10.42 -9.45 -7.03
N ILE A 32 9.58 -8.83 -6.21
CA ILE A 32 9.59 -8.96 -4.74
C ILE A 32 8.73 -10.15 -4.32
N ALA A 33 7.63 -10.43 -5.04
CA ALA A 33 6.75 -11.56 -4.76
C ALA A 33 7.45 -12.92 -4.94
N ILE A 34 8.25 -13.07 -6.01
CA ILE A 34 8.96 -14.31 -6.32
C ILE A 34 9.76 -14.85 -5.12
N PRO A 35 10.68 -14.09 -4.49
CA PRO A 35 11.42 -14.59 -3.34
C PRO A 35 10.53 -14.84 -2.13
N ILE A 36 9.45 -14.09 -1.92
CA ILE A 36 8.53 -14.29 -0.79
C ILE A 36 7.79 -15.61 -0.91
N TYR A 37 7.27 -15.94 -2.09
CA TYR A 37 6.59 -17.22 -2.32
C TYR A 37 7.56 -18.40 -2.39
N TRP A 38 8.81 -18.16 -2.79
CA TRP A 38 9.82 -19.21 -2.84
C TRP A 38 10.40 -19.56 -1.45
N LEU A 39 10.59 -18.56 -0.59
CA LEU A 39 11.15 -18.74 0.76
C LEU A 39 10.09 -18.89 1.86
N GLY A 40 8.84 -18.58 1.53
CA GLY A 40 7.73 -18.54 2.47
C GLY A 40 7.21 -19.93 2.83
N ASN A 41 7.62 -20.44 3.99
CA ASN A 41 7.09 -21.69 4.54
C ASN A 41 5.73 -21.54 5.23
N ASP A 42 5.44 -20.35 5.79
CA ASP A 42 4.20 -20.09 6.53
C ASP A 42 3.18 -19.34 5.64
N PRO A 43 2.04 -19.95 5.29
CA PRO A 43 1.01 -19.33 4.46
C PRO A 43 0.45 -18.01 5.04
N ASN A 44 0.36 -17.90 6.36
CA ASN A 44 -0.15 -16.68 7.01
C ASN A 44 0.85 -15.53 6.85
N LEU A 45 2.13 -15.82 7.09
CA LEU A 45 3.19 -14.82 6.93
C LEU A 45 3.30 -14.37 5.47
N VAL A 46 3.25 -15.30 4.52
CA VAL A 46 3.25 -14.98 3.08
C VAL A 46 2.06 -14.07 2.72
N THR A 47 0.88 -14.34 3.26
CA THR A 47 -0.32 -13.53 3.02
C THR A 47 -0.17 -12.12 3.60
N ILE A 48 0.27 -12.00 4.85
CA ILE A 48 0.49 -10.71 5.53
C ILE A 48 1.52 -9.88 4.77
N LEU A 49 2.66 -10.49 4.39
CA LEU A 49 3.69 -9.81 3.62
C LEU A 49 3.19 -9.38 2.25
N THR A 50 2.47 -10.26 1.54
CA THR A 50 1.94 -9.95 0.21
C THR A 50 0.97 -8.77 0.25
N MET A 51 -0.01 -8.82 1.16
CA MET A 51 -1.00 -7.75 1.29
C MET A 51 -0.34 -6.45 1.76
N GLY A 52 0.56 -6.52 2.74
CA GLY A 52 1.29 -5.35 3.25
C GLY A 52 2.16 -4.69 2.18
N LEU A 53 2.88 -5.47 1.38
CA LEU A 53 3.73 -4.97 0.30
C LEU A 53 2.93 -4.41 -0.87
N LEU A 54 1.84 -5.06 -1.28
CA LEU A 54 0.95 -4.53 -2.31
C LEU A 54 0.34 -3.20 -1.87
N PHE A 55 -0.14 -3.13 -0.63
CA PHE A 55 -0.69 -1.91 -0.07
C PHE A 55 0.35 -0.80 0.07
N GLY A 56 1.55 -1.12 0.58
CA GLY A 56 2.66 -0.17 0.67
C GLY A 56 3.10 0.31 -0.72
N GLY A 57 3.24 -0.60 -1.68
CA GLY A 57 3.54 -0.28 -3.08
C GLY A 57 2.48 0.62 -3.70
N PHE A 58 1.20 0.36 -3.45
CA PHE A 58 0.09 1.22 -3.86
C PHE A 58 0.19 2.63 -3.27
N LEU A 59 0.43 2.73 -1.95
CA LEU A 59 0.58 4.03 -1.26
C LEU A 59 1.79 4.82 -1.78
N LEU A 60 2.89 4.18 -2.14
CA LEU A 60 4.07 4.85 -2.69
C LEU A 60 3.90 5.23 -4.17
N LEU A 61 3.24 4.36 -4.95
CA LEU A 61 3.03 4.55 -6.39
C LEU A 61 1.98 5.62 -6.68
N THR A 62 0.95 5.76 -5.85
CA THR A 62 -0.13 6.74 -6.00
C THR A 62 0.36 8.21 -6.11
N PRO A 63 1.19 8.74 -5.20
CA PRO A 63 1.69 10.11 -5.30
C PRO A 63 2.69 10.28 -6.45
N TRP A 64 3.49 9.25 -6.75
CA TRP A 64 4.39 9.26 -7.90
C TRP A 64 3.61 9.33 -9.21
N TRP A 65 2.60 8.49 -9.37
CA TRP A 65 1.70 8.48 -10.53
C TRP A 65 0.92 9.79 -10.64
N GLY A 66 0.44 10.32 -9.51
CA GLY A 66 -0.21 11.63 -9.42
C GLY A 66 0.65 12.77 -9.96
N LYS A 67 1.93 12.78 -9.58
CA LYS A 67 2.93 13.75 -10.06
C LYS A 67 3.23 13.57 -11.56
N GLN A 68 3.42 12.33 -12.02
CA GLN A 68 3.86 12.06 -13.40
C GLN A 68 2.72 12.16 -14.43
N VAL A 69 1.49 11.79 -14.06
CA VAL A 69 0.35 11.76 -14.99
C VAL A 69 -0.53 13.00 -14.85
N TYR A 70 -0.82 13.47 -13.63
CA TYR A 70 -1.74 14.60 -13.40
C TYR A 70 -1.04 15.90 -12.99
N HIS A 71 0.29 15.91 -12.85
CA HIS A 71 1.05 17.02 -12.26
C HIS A 71 0.52 17.44 -10.87
N GLN A 72 -0.13 16.51 -10.16
CA GLN A 72 -0.73 16.75 -8.86
C GLN A 72 0.02 15.94 -7.81
N PRO A 73 1.12 16.47 -7.25
CA PRO A 73 2.03 15.72 -6.38
C PRO A 73 1.43 15.40 -5.00
N ARG A 74 0.27 15.96 -4.63
CA ARG A 74 -0.31 15.90 -3.28
C ARG A 74 -1.64 15.13 -3.21
N LEU A 75 -1.88 14.18 -4.12
CA LEU A 75 -3.14 13.41 -4.15
C LEU A 75 -3.48 12.75 -2.81
N LEU A 76 -2.53 12.07 -2.17
CA LEU A 76 -2.78 11.43 -0.88
C LEU A 76 -3.13 12.45 0.23
N GLN A 77 -2.52 13.63 0.19
CA GLN A 77 -2.80 14.70 1.16
C GLN A 77 -4.19 15.32 0.94
N SER A 78 -4.67 15.43 -0.31
CA SER A 78 -6.03 15.88 -0.58
C SER A 78 -7.11 14.91 -0.08
N TYR A 79 -6.77 13.63 0.07
CA TYR A 79 -7.65 12.62 0.69
C TYR A 79 -7.42 12.48 2.20
N GLY A 80 -6.66 13.38 2.84
CA GLY A 80 -6.47 13.40 4.29
C GLY A 80 -5.29 12.59 4.81
N LEU A 81 -4.52 11.92 3.95
CA LEU A 81 -3.26 11.27 4.34
C LEU A 81 -2.15 12.32 4.46
N VAL A 82 -2.20 13.07 5.55
CA VAL A 82 -1.22 14.10 5.90
C VAL A 82 -0.29 13.54 6.98
N GLY A 83 1.01 13.61 6.75
CA GLY A 83 2.02 13.24 7.74
C GLY A 83 2.17 14.31 8.81
N THR A 84 1.16 14.47 9.68
CA THR A 84 1.25 15.32 10.87
C THR A 84 1.69 14.50 12.08
N ARG A 85 2.36 15.15 13.04
CA ARG A 85 2.70 14.52 14.32
C ARG A 85 1.46 13.97 15.03
N GLN A 86 0.34 14.68 14.94
CA GLN A 86 -0.93 14.27 15.53
C GLN A 86 -1.45 12.96 14.92
N ASN A 87 -1.47 12.85 13.59
CA ASN A 87 -1.89 11.63 12.90
C ASN A 87 -1.01 10.42 13.27
N GLY A 88 0.29 10.64 13.47
CA GLY A 88 1.19 9.59 13.96
C GLY A 88 0.87 9.14 15.38
N ILE A 89 0.55 10.08 16.28
CA ILE A 89 0.13 9.78 17.65
C ILE A 89 -1.21 9.04 17.63
N ASP A 90 -2.17 9.46 16.82
CA ASP A 90 -3.49 8.82 16.74
C ASP A 90 -3.41 7.41 16.14
N LEU A 91 -2.56 7.20 15.12
CA LEU A 91 -2.26 5.87 14.60
C LEU A 91 -1.64 4.97 15.68
N PHE A 92 -0.67 5.48 16.43
CA PHE A 92 -0.02 4.72 17.49
C PHE A 92 -1.01 4.36 18.60
N LYS A 93 -1.84 5.31 19.04
CA LYS A 93 -2.91 5.05 20.02
C LYS A 93 -3.86 3.97 19.53
N GLY A 94 -4.35 4.09 18.29
CA GLY A 94 -5.24 3.09 17.69
C GLY A 94 -4.62 1.70 17.61
N LEU A 95 -3.35 1.61 17.20
CA LEU A 95 -2.60 0.34 17.17
C LEU A 95 -2.45 -0.29 18.56
N VAL A 96 -2.07 0.52 19.57
CA VAL A 96 -1.95 0.04 20.95
C VAL A 96 -3.29 -0.42 21.48
N THR A 97 -4.36 0.34 21.26
CA THR A 97 -5.71 -0.04 21.70
C THR A 97 -6.17 -1.34 21.03
N GLY A 98 -6.02 -1.48 19.72
CA GLY A 98 -6.38 -2.70 18.99
C GLY A 98 -5.56 -3.92 19.43
N LEU A 99 -4.26 -3.72 19.65
CA LEU A 99 -3.38 -4.77 20.16
C LEU A 99 -3.80 -5.23 21.55
N LEU A 100 -4.05 -4.29 22.47
CA LEU A 100 -4.51 -4.60 23.82
C LEU A 100 -5.85 -5.36 23.80
N MET A 101 -6.82 -4.90 23.00
CA MET A 101 -8.09 -5.61 22.83
C MET A 101 -7.90 -7.04 22.32
N THR A 102 -7.04 -7.23 21.33
CA THR A 102 -6.74 -8.56 20.76
C THR A 102 -6.09 -9.47 21.81
N LEU A 103 -5.10 -8.96 22.55
CA LEU A 103 -4.45 -9.70 23.63
C LEU A 103 -5.42 -10.04 24.77
N SER A 104 -6.36 -9.15 25.10
CA SER A 104 -7.42 -9.44 26.08
C SER A 104 -8.32 -10.59 25.63
N LEU A 105 -8.67 -10.67 24.34
CA LEU A 105 -9.44 -11.80 23.82
C LEU A 105 -8.66 -13.12 23.93
N PHE A 106 -7.37 -13.12 23.58
CA PHE A 106 -6.51 -14.30 23.75
C PHE A 106 -6.36 -14.71 25.22
N ALA A 107 -6.22 -13.74 26.13
CA ALA A 107 -6.15 -14.01 27.56
C ALA A 107 -7.44 -14.62 28.10
N LEU A 108 -8.60 -14.10 27.66
CA LEU A 108 -9.90 -14.66 28.02
C LEU A 108 -10.07 -16.08 27.46
N GLN A 109 -9.68 -16.29 26.21
CA GLN A 109 -9.72 -17.62 25.57
C GLN A 109 -8.78 -18.61 26.27
N GLY A 110 -7.63 -18.18 26.77
CA GLY A 110 -6.73 -19.05 27.53
C GLY A 110 -7.20 -19.39 28.95
N LEU A 111 -8.18 -18.65 29.48
CA LEU A 111 -8.78 -18.87 30.80
C LEU A 111 -10.03 -19.75 30.75
N LEU A 112 -10.75 -19.78 29.62
CA LEU A 112 -11.91 -20.64 29.34
C LEU A 112 -11.50 -22.01 28.82
#